data_AF-A0A6B2VG73-F1
#
_entry.id   AF-A0A6B2VG73-F1
#
_cell.length_a   1.000
_cell.length_b   1.000
_cell.length_c   1.000
_cell.angle_alpha   90.00
_cell.angle_beta   90.00
_cell.angle_gamma   90.00
#
_symmetry.space_group_name_H-M   'P 1'
#
loop_
_entity.id
_entity.type
_entity.pdbx_description
1 polymer ?
#
loop_
_entity_poly.entity_id
_entity_poly.type
_entity_poly.pdbx_seq_one_letter_code
_entity_poly.pdbx_strand_id
1 'polypeptide(L)'
;RAADARDARAETLERIALSACDRASAADPADPTPWVAKLAMARLHRLRDPAPHGLLTSPPGPWRLFAHVLSLDPWHREAHHRFLAFFFTRHGGSVNAAWDVAAFLAQRAPAHSALRLLPLVALVESYDPARLLADRVWEQPQWRSTALAVHRDWLPTVAGYRFTPVLDLAYLAHALILARREAEARAALTAMGPYASRMPWCVFGDPAGQLSRARRACGLPVPP
;
A
#
# COMPACT_ATOMS: atom_id res chain seq x y z
N ARG A 1 -15.03 4.90 8.99
CA ARG A 1 -16.22 4.21 9.56
C ARG A 1 -17.30 4.02 8.49
N ALA A 2 -17.05 3.20 7.46
CA ALA A 2 -18.06 2.80 6.48
C ALA A 2 -18.00 1.28 6.18
N ALA A 3 -17.23 0.52 6.97
CA ALA A 3 -17.00 -0.91 6.74
C ALA A 3 -17.93 -1.81 7.56
N ASP A 4 -18.72 -1.26 8.49
CA ASP A 4 -19.55 -2.05 9.43
C ASP A 4 -21.06 -1.94 9.18
N ALA A 5 -21.49 -1.26 8.12
CA ALA A 5 -22.85 -1.45 7.65
C ALA A 5 -22.90 -2.83 6.99
N ARG A 6 -23.45 -3.83 7.68
CA ARG A 6 -23.78 -5.15 7.10
C ARG A 6 -24.88 -4.95 6.05
N ASP A 7 -24.49 -4.44 4.90
CA ASP A 7 -25.34 -4.29 3.74
C ASP A 7 -25.73 -5.70 3.26
N ALA A 8 -27.03 -6.01 3.29
CA ALA A 8 -27.56 -7.29 2.81
C ALA A 8 -27.19 -7.57 1.34
N ARG A 9 -26.83 -6.53 0.58
CA ARG A 9 -26.37 -6.66 -0.82
C ARG A 9 -24.90 -7.07 -0.94
N ALA A 10 -24.10 -6.96 0.13
CA ALA A 10 -22.66 -7.19 0.08
C ALA A 10 -22.30 -8.60 -0.44
N GLU A 11 -22.95 -9.64 0.08
CA GLU A 11 -22.72 -11.02 -0.36
C GLU A 11 -23.14 -11.24 -1.82
N THR A 12 -24.22 -10.60 -2.26
CA THR A 12 -24.69 -10.71 -3.64
C THR A 12 -23.73 -10.02 -4.60
N LEU A 13 -23.28 -8.82 -4.26
CA LEU A 13 -22.29 -8.07 -5.04
C LEU A 13 -20.95 -8.80 -5.11
N GLU A 14 -20.53 -9.42 -4.02
CA GLU A 14 -19.32 -10.24 -3.97
C GLU A 14 -19.43 -11.45 -4.92
N ARG A 15 -20.53 -12.21 -4.89
CA ARG A 15 -20.74 -13.33 -5.82
C ARG A 15 -20.71 -12.89 -7.28
N ILE A 16 -21.33 -11.75 -7.59
CA ILE A 16 -21.32 -11.17 -8.94
C ILE A 16 -19.89 -10.80 -9.34
N ALA A 17 -19.13 -10.15 -8.45
CA ALA A 17 -17.76 -9.76 -8.70
C ALA A 17 -16.85 -10.96 -8.91
N LEU A 18 -16.96 -12.02 -8.10
CA LEU A 18 -16.20 -13.25 -8.26
C LEU A 18 -16.51 -13.93 -9.59
N SER A 19 -17.79 -14.07 -9.94
CA SER A 19 -18.21 -14.65 -11.23
C SER A 19 -17.69 -13.84 -12.42
N ALA A 20 -17.67 -12.51 -12.32
CA ALA A 20 -17.06 -11.67 -13.35
C ALA A 20 -15.55 -11.88 -13.45
N CYS A 21 -14.85 -12.00 -12.32
CA CYS A 21 -13.42 -12.29 -12.30
C CYS A 21 -13.12 -13.67 -12.89
N ASP A 22 -13.94 -14.69 -12.60
CA ASP A 22 -13.79 -16.03 -13.18
C ASP A 22 -13.91 -15.99 -14.70
N ARG A 23 -14.96 -15.36 -15.23
CA ARG A 23 -15.14 -15.19 -16.68
C ARG A 23 -13.98 -14.42 -17.32
N ALA A 24 -13.54 -13.33 -16.70
CA ALA A 24 -12.42 -12.53 -17.21
C ALA A 24 -11.12 -13.35 -17.24
N SER A 25 -10.81 -14.09 -16.16
CA SER A 25 -9.62 -14.94 -16.10
C SER A 25 -9.66 -16.12 -17.08
N ALA A 26 -10.84 -16.59 -17.48
CA ALA A 26 -10.99 -17.60 -18.52
C ALA A 26 -10.84 -17.02 -19.93
N ALA A 27 -11.30 -15.77 -20.14
CA ALA A 27 -11.21 -15.09 -21.42
C ALA A 27 -9.78 -14.63 -21.74
N ASP A 28 -9.03 -14.18 -20.73
CA ASP A 28 -7.60 -13.86 -20.85
C ASP A 28 -6.83 -14.45 -19.66
N PRO A 29 -6.26 -15.67 -19.81
CA PRO A 29 -5.50 -16.32 -18.74
C PRO A 29 -4.21 -15.60 -18.35
N ALA A 30 -3.68 -14.72 -19.20
CA ALA A 30 -2.44 -13.99 -18.94
C ALA A 30 -2.68 -12.68 -18.19
N ASP A 31 -3.91 -12.16 -18.16
CA ASP A 31 -4.26 -10.93 -17.43
C ASP A 31 -4.27 -11.16 -15.91
N PRO A 32 -3.41 -10.47 -15.13
CA PRO A 32 -3.41 -10.57 -13.68
C PRO A 32 -4.62 -9.86 -13.03
N THR A 33 -5.28 -8.94 -13.73
CA THR A 33 -6.30 -8.03 -13.17
C THR A 33 -7.45 -8.76 -12.43
N PRO A 34 -8.05 -9.83 -12.99
CA PRO A 34 -9.13 -10.54 -12.30
C PRO A 34 -8.67 -11.21 -11.00
N TRP A 35 -7.42 -11.67 -10.96
CA TRP A 35 -6.82 -12.28 -9.78
C TRP A 35 -6.48 -11.25 -8.69
N VAL A 36 -6.05 -10.05 -9.11
CA VAL A 36 -5.85 -8.91 -8.19
C VAL A 36 -7.18 -8.44 -7.58
N ALA A 37 -8.26 -8.43 -8.36
CA ALA A 37 -9.60 -8.17 -7.83
C ALA A 37 -10.02 -9.23 -6.81
N LYS A 38 -9.77 -10.51 -7.08
CA LYS A 38 -9.97 -11.60 -6.10
C LYS A 38 -9.15 -11.40 -4.83
N LEU A 39 -7.89 -10.94 -4.92
CA LEU A 39 -7.07 -10.61 -3.75
C LEU A 39 -7.71 -9.51 -2.89
N ALA A 40 -8.26 -8.47 -3.51
CA ALA A 40 -8.95 -7.40 -2.79
C ALA A 40 -10.18 -7.90 -2.00
N MET A 41 -10.81 -8.97 -2.47
CA MET A 41 -11.97 -9.63 -1.83
C MET A 41 -11.56 -10.72 -0.84
N ALA A 42 -10.33 -11.25 -0.89
CA ALA A 42 -9.88 -12.37 -0.05
C ALA A 42 -10.13 -12.17 1.46
N ARG A 43 -10.08 -10.92 1.93
CA ARG A 43 -10.38 -10.54 3.33
C ARG A 43 -11.82 -10.86 3.77
N LEU A 44 -12.77 -10.96 2.84
CA LEU A 44 -14.16 -11.32 3.11
C LEU A 44 -14.30 -12.82 3.41
N HIS A 45 -13.53 -13.64 2.71
CA HIS A 45 -13.52 -15.10 2.89
C HIS A 45 -12.54 -15.60 3.95
N ARG A 46 -11.70 -14.70 4.51
CA ARG A 46 -10.67 -15.03 5.50
C ARG A 46 -9.83 -16.24 5.09
N LEU A 47 -9.31 -16.23 3.86
CA LEU A 47 -8.45 -17.31 3.34
C LEU A 47 -7.27 -17.57 4.30
N ARG A 48 -6.98 -18.85 4.58
CA ARG A 48 -5.96 -19.29 5.54
C ARG A 48 -4.96 -20.27 4.91
N ASP A 49 -4.49 -19.98 3.71
CA ASP A 49 -3.38 -20.75 3.16
C ASP A 49 -2.16 -20.62 4.11
N PRO A 50 -1.37 -21.69 4.28
CA PRO A 50 -0.15 -21.61 5.07
C PRO A 50 0.84 -20.63 4.43
N ALA A 51 1.53 -19.86 5.27
CA ALA A 51 2.58 -18.94 4.83
C ALA A 51 3.79 -19.71 4.28
N PRO A 52 4.54 -19.14 3.32
CA PRO A 52 5.82 -19.70 2.91
C PRO A 52 6.84 -19.63 4.05
N HIS A 53 7.87 -20.48 3.98
CA HIS A 53 8.98 -20.44 4.93
C HIS A 53 9.74 -19.11 4.86
N GLY A 54 10.28 -18.68 6.00
CA GLY A 54 11.12 -17.48 6.12
C GLY A 54 10.42 -16.24 6.70
N LEU A 55 9.09 -16.27 6.87
CA LEU A 55 8.34 -15.26 7.62
C LEU A 55 8.43 -15.54 9.12
N LEU A 56 8.80 -14.53 9.90
CA LEU A 56 8.98 -14.66 11.36
C LEU A 56 7.67 -15.02 12.08
N THR A 57 6.55 -14.49 11.59
CA THR A 57 5.22 -14.69 12.16
C THR A 57 4.42 -15.75 11.42
N SER A 58 4.88 -16.18 10.24
CA SER A 58 4.22 -17.17 9.38
C SER A 58 2.69 -17.02 9.29
N PRO A 59 2.17 -15.80 8.97
CA PRO A 59 0.76 -15.51 9.13
C PRO A 59 -0.06 -16.17 8.01
N PRO A 60 -1.14 -16.93 8.32
CA PRO A 60 -1.98 -17.52 7.29
C PRO A 60 -2.69 -16.42 6.49
N GLY A 61 -2.92 -16.68 5.19
CA GLY A 61 -3.49 -15.67 4.31
C GLY A 61 -3.77 -16.21 2.91
N PRO A 62 -4.04 -15.34 1.92
CA PRO A 62 -4.34 -15.75 0.55
C PRO A 62 -3.06 -16.05 -0.26
N TRP A 63 -2.14 -16.84 0.31
CA TRP A 63 -0.81 -17.07 -0.26
C TRP A 63 -0.85 -17.79 -1.61
N ARG A 64 -1.77 -18.74 -1.81
CA ARG A 64 -1.88 -19.45 -3.09
C ARG A 64 -2.38 -18.51 -4.19
N LEU A 65 -3.39 -17.70 -3.86
CA LEU A 65 -3.92 -16.69 -4.78
C LEU A 65 -2.86 -15.66 -5.14
N PHE A 66 -2.08 -15.19 -4.16
CA PHE A 66 -1.00 -14.26 -4.41
C PHE A 66 0.14 -14.87 -5.24
N ALA A 67 0.52 -16.13 -4.97
CA ALA A 67 1.50 -16.85 -5.77
C ALA A 67 1.09 -16.98 -7.24
N HIS A 68 -0.21 -17.17 -7.51
CA HIS A 68 -0.74 -17.16 -8.88
C HIS A 68 -0.62 -15.79 -9.55
N VAL A 69 -0.86 -14.68 -8.82
CA VAL A 69 -0.62 -13.35 -9.39
C VAL A 69 0.86 -13.13 -9.69
N LEU A 70 1.74 -13.58 -8.80
CA LEU A 70 3.18 -13.43 -9.00
C LEU A 70 3.72 -14.24 -10.18
N SER A 71 3.07 -15.34 -10.59
CA SER A 71 3.48 -16.06 -11.81
C SER A 71 3.10 -15.35 -13.10
N LEU A 72 2.10 -14.45 -13.05
CA LEU A 72 1.66 -13.63 -14.18
C LEU A 72 2.43 -12.29 -14.24
N ASP A 73 2.51 -11.59 -13.11
CA ASP A 73 3.23 -10.32 -12.97
C ASP A 73 3.88 -10.25 -11.57
N PRO A 74 5.17 -10.64 -11.44
CA PRO A 74 5.88 -10.66 -10.17
C PRO A 74 5.96 -9.32 -9.45
N TRP A 75 5.81 -8.20 -10.16
CA TRP A 75 5.98 -6.85 -9.61
C TRP A 75 4.71 -6.02 -9.66
N HIS A 76 3.54 -6.68 -9.82
CA HIS A 76 2.25 -6.03 -9.89
C HIS A 76 1.95 -5.20 -8.63
N ARG A 77 2.04 -3.87 -8.75
CA ARG A 77 1.92 -2.93 -7.62
C ARG A 77 0.65 -3.12 -6.79
N GLU A 78 -0.49 -3.11 -7.47
CA GLU A 78 -1.79 -3.23 -6.78
C GLU A 78 -1.95 -4.58 -6.07
N ALA A 79 -1.40 -5.67 -6.65
CA ALA A 79 -1.48 -7.00 -6.06
C ALA A 79 -0.80 -7.04 -4.70
N HIS A 80 0.39 -6.45 -4.61
CA HIS A 80 1.16 -6.39 -3.37
C HIS A 80 0.47 -5.54 -2.31
N HIS A 81 -0.11 -4.39 -2.69
CA HIS A 81 -0.89 -3.57 -1.76
C HIS A 81 -2.14 -4.29 -1.26
N ARG A 82 -2.89 -4.96 -2.14
CA ARG A 82 -4.09 -5.73 -1.76
C ARG A 82 -3.76 -6.94 -0.89
N PHE A 83 -2.68 -7.63 -1.22
CA PHE A 83 -2.18 -8.75 -0.44
C PHE A 83 -1.72 -8.30 0.94
N LEU A 84 -0.91 -7.25 1.04
CA LEU A 84 -0.48 -6.69 2.32
C LEU A 84 -1.68 -6.23 3.16
N ALA A 85 -2.68 -5.59 2.53
CA ALA A 85 -3.86 -5.10 3.22
C ALA A 85 -4.67 -6.21 3.92
N PHE A 86 -4.60 -7.46 3.45
CA PHE A 86 -5.22 -8.59 4.13
C PHE A 86 -4.75 -8.73 5.60
N PHE A 87 -3.49 -8.37 5.89
CA PHE A 87 -2.88 -8.53 7.20
C PHE A 87 -3.05 -7.32 8.13
N PHE A 88 -3.70 -6.24 7.68
CA PHE A 88 -3.91 -5.06 8.53
C PHE A 88 -4.91 -5.32 9.66
N THR A 89 -4.71 -4.63 10.79
CA THR A 89 -5.52 -4.77 12.01
C THR A 89 -7.01 -4.48 11.76
N ARG A 90 -7.32 -3.45 10.97
CA ARG A 90 -8.70 -3.11 10.57
C ARG A 90 -9.42 -4.21 9.77
N HIS A 91 -8.69 -5.20 9.27
CA HIS A 91 -9.22 -6.35 8.54
C HIS A 91 -9.10 -7.66 9.34
N GLY A 92 -8.78 -7.58 10.64
CA GLY A 92 -8.64 -8.74 11.53
C GLY A 92 -7.25 -9.36 11.54
N GLY A 93 -6.27 -8.74 10.90
CA GLY A 93 -4.86 -9.12 11.00
C GLY A 93 -4.16 -8.52 12.23
N SER A 94 -2.84 -8.50 12.21
CA SER A 94 -2.02 -7.98 13.33
C SER A 94 -0.89 -7.10 12.82
N VAL A 95 -0.44 -6.18 13.67
CA VAL A 95 0.70 -5.29 13.36
C VAL A 95 1.95 -6.12 13.03
N ASN A 96 2.25 -7.15 13.82
CA ASN A 96 3.43 -7.99 13.60
C ASN A 96 3.36 -8.74 12.26
N ALA A 97 2.19 -9.30 11.90
CA ALA A 97 2.00 -9.99 10.63
C ALA A 97 2.14 -9.03 9.44
N ALA A 98 1.52 -7.84 9.51
CA ALA A 98 1.62 -6.84 8.47
C ALA A 98 3.08 -6.38 8.25
N TRP A 99 3.83 -6.18 9.33
CA TRP A 99 5.24 -5.81 9.27
C TRP A 99 6.13 -6.89 8.65
N ASP A 100 5.98 -8.12 9.12
CA ASP A 100 6.74 -9.26 8.65
C ASP A 100 6.49 -9.51 7.15
N VAL A 101 5.22 -9.48 6.72
CA VAL A 101 4.85 -9.58 5.30
C VAL A 101 5.38 -8.39 4.48
N ALA A 102 5.24 -7.15 4.96
CA ALA A 102 5.75 -5.99 4.24
C ALA A 102 7.27 -6.04 4.05
N ALA A 103 8.01 -6.41 5.09
CA ALA A 103 9.46 -6.58 5.02
C ALA A 103 9.84 -7.70 4.06
N PHE A 104 9.18 -8.86 4.14
CA PHE A 104 9.40 -10.00 3.25
C PHE A 104 9.22 -9.64 1.77
N LEU A 105 8.11 -8.96 1.43
CA LEU A 105 7.83 -8.54 0.05
C LEU A 105 8.82 -7.48 -0.44
N ALA A 106 9.07 -6.46 0.37
CA ALA A 106 9.95 -5.37 0.01
C ALA A 106 11.40 -5.80 -0.17
N GLN A 107 11.90 -6.74 0.62
CA GLN A 107 13.27 -7.26 0.49
C GLN A 107 13.49 -7.99 -0.84
N ARG A 108 12.46 -8.67 -1.35
CA ARG A 108 12.51 -9.44 -2.60
C ARG A 108 12.33 -8.57 -3.85
N ALA A 109 11.79 -7.36 -3.70
CA ALA A 109 11.57 -6.45 -4.81
C ALA A 109 12.90 -5.85 -5.35
N PRO A 110 12.98 -5.52 -6.66
CA PRO A 110 14.10 -4.74 -7.20
C PRO A 110 14.25 -3.39 -6.47
N ALA A 111 15.47 -2.86 -6.39
CA ALA A 111 15.72 -1.57 -5.74
C ALA A 111 14.90 -0.41 -6.36
N HIS A 112 14.72 -0.45 -7.69
CA HIS A 112 13.98 0.54 -8.45
C HIS A 112 12.47 0.29 -8.48
N SER A 113 11.93 -0.62 -7.66
CA SER A 113 10.50 -0.93 -7.63
C SER A 113 9.76 -0.12 -6.56
N ALA A 114 8.55 0.33 -6.88
CA ALA A 114 7.63 0.96 -5.92
C ALA A 114 7.37 0.06 -4.70
N LEU A 115 7.50 -1.26 -4.85
CA LEU A 115 7.27 -2.24 -3.78
C LEU A 115 8.25 -2.11 -2.61
N ARG A 116 9.37 -1.40 -2.79
CA ARG A 116 10.24 -1.01 -1.67
C ARG A 116 9.54 -0.10 -0.65
N LEU A 117 8.38 0.48 -0.99
CA LEU A 117 7.54 1.29 -0.08
C LEU A 117 6.72 0.48 0.92
N LEU A 118 6.50 -0.82 0.70
CA LEU A 118 5.56 -1.60 1.52
C LEU A 118 5.82 -1.51 3.05
N PRO A 119 7.06 -1.41 3.56
CA PRO A 119 7.28 -1.21 5.00
C PRO A 119 6.77 0.15 5.47
N LEU A 120 6.84 1.21 4.66
CA LEU A 120 6.27 2.52 4.99
C LEU A 120 4.74 2.49 4.97
N VAL A 121 4.14 1.65 4.12
CA VAL A 121 2.70 1.39 4.13
C VAL A 121 2.30 0.73 5.45
N ALA A 122 2.98 -0.36 5.84
CA ALA A 122 2.74 -1.03 7.12
C ALA A 122 2.96 -0.08 8.32
N LEU A 123 3.94 0.83 8.23
CA LEU A 123 4.19 1.84 9.25
C LEU A 123 2.98 2.74 9.48
N VAL A 124 2.47 3.35 8.40
CA VAL A 124 1.26 4.18 8.45
C VAL A 124 0.08 3.39 8.98
N GLU A 125 -0.08 2.15 8.54
CA GLU A 125 -1.22 1.31 8.94
C GLU A 125 -1.16 0.83 10.38
N SER A 126 0.03 0.83 10.97
CA SER A 126 0.27 0.57 12.39
C SER A 126 0.23 1.82 13.27
N TYR A 127 0.00 3.00 12.68
CA TYR A 127 -0.05 4.26 13.41
C TYR A 127 -1.19 4.29 14.41
N ASP A 128 -0.88 4.72 15.63
CA ASP A 128 -1.83 4.90 16.70
C ASP A 128 -1.55 6.25 17.37
N PRO A 129 -2.42 7.27 17.17
CA PRO A 129 -2.21 8.60 17.71
C PRO A 129 -2.26 8.65 19.25
N ALA A 130 -2.77 7.60 19.91
CA ALA A 130 -2.77 7.52 21.37
C ALA A 130 -1.38 7.18 21.93
N ARG A 131 -0.44 6.70 21.10
CA ARG A 131 0.93 6.40 21.53
C ARG A 131 1.77 7.67 21.64
N LEU A 132 2.51 7.78 22.75
CA LEU A 132 3.46 8.87 22.94
C LEU A 132 4.48 8.90 21.80
N LEU A 133 4.71 10.09 21.23
CA LEU A 133 5.68 10.32 20.17
C LEU A 133 5.44 9.48 18.91
N ALA A 134 4.18 9.11 18.62
CA ALA A 134 3.83 8.30 17.46
C ALA A 134 4.47 8.82 16.16
N ASP A 135 4.44 10.13 15.92
CA ASP A 135 5.00 10.76 14.72
C ASP A 135 6.55 10.71 14.66
N ARG A 136 7.24 10.63 15.80
CA ARG A 136 8.71 10.58 15.83
C ARG A 136 9.26 9.26 15.32
N VAL A 137 8.43 8.23 15.13
CA VAL A 137 8.88 6.97 14.56
C VAL A 137 9.51 7.20 13.19
N TRP A 138 8.96 8.08 12.34
CA TRP A 138 9.51 8.37 11.02
C TRP A 138 10.89 9.02 11.03
N GLU A 139 11.28 9.67 12.13
CA GLU A 139 12.60 10.26 12.28
C GLU A 139 13.69 9.23 12.63
N GLN A 140 13.30 8.01 13.02
CA GLN A 140 14.24 6.94 13.33
C GLN A 140 15.06 6.57 12.07
N PRO A 141 16.37 6.26 12.22
CA PRO A 141 17.27 6.03 11.09
C PRO A 141 16.76 5.02 10.06
N GLN A 142 16.12 3.93 10.50
CA GLN A 142 15.61 2.88 9.62
C GLN A 142 14.52 3.37 8.65
N TRP A 143 13.56 4.17 9.12
CA TRP A 143 12.43 4.63 8.31
C TRP A 143 12.82 5.78 7.40
N ARG A 144 13.62 6.70 7.93
CA ARG A 144 14.25 7.76 7.12
C ARG A 144 15.10 7.16 6.00
N SER A 145 15.94 6.17 6.29
CA SER A 145 16.79 5.53 5.27
C SER A 145 15.97 4.77 4.24
N THR A 146 14.90 4.09 4.67
CA THR A 146 13.97 3.41 3.75
C THR A 146 13.32 4.41 2.79
N ALA A 147 12.77 5.53 3.30
CA ALA A 147 12.16 6.55 2.46
C ALA A 147 13.16 7.20 1.49
N LEU A 148 14.36 7.51 1.96
CA LEU A 148 15.42 8.08 1.11
C LEU A 148 15.93 7.10 0.05
N ALA A 149 16.04 5.80 0.37
CA ALA A 149 16.41 4.78 -0.61
C ALA A 149 15.35 4.67 -1.71
N VAL A 150 14.06 4.64 -1.35
CA VAL A 150 12.97 4.64 -2.33
C VAL A 150 12.98 5.91 -3.19
N HIS A 151 13.16 7.08 -2.57
CA HIS A 151 13.28 8.34 -3.29
C HIS A 151 14.43 8.30 -4.31
N ARG A 152 15.60 7.80 -3.91
CA ARG A 152 16.77 7.71 -4.78
C ARG A 152 16.60 6.70 -5.91
N ASP A 153 16.06 5.51 -5.61
CA ASP A 153 16.14 4.36 -6.52
C ASP A 153 14.87 4.19 -7.36
N TRP A 154 13.68 4.48 -6.82
CA TRP A 154 12.41 4.29 -7.53
C TRP A 154 11.86 5.57 -8.16
N LEU A 155 11.89 6.72 -7.47
CA LEU A 155 11.30 7.97 -7.97
C LEU A 155 11.76 8.35 -9.39
N PRO A 156 13.04 8.19 -9.79
CA PRO A 156 13.48 8.49 -11.15
C PRO A 156 12.77 7.67 -12.24
N THR A 157 12.30 6.46 -11.90
CA THR A 157 11.62 5.56 -12.85
C THR A 157 10.16 5.95 -13.09
N VAL A 158 9.57 6.77 -12.22
CA VAL A 158 8.14 7.14 -12.26
C VAL A 158 7.76 7.85 -13.56
N ALA A 159 8.68 8.60 -14.18
CA ALA A 159 8.44 9.27 -15.46
C ALA A 159 8.15 8.28 -16.62
N GLY A 160 8.58 7.02 -16.50
CA GLY A 160 8.31 5.97 -17.49
C GLY A 160 6.96 5.26 -17.31
N TYR A 161 6.20 5.58 -16.26
CA TYR A 161 4.92 4.93 -15.99
C TYR A 161 3.84 5.49 -16.92
N ARG A 162 3.03 4.61 -17.50
CA ARG A 162 1.86 5.02 -18.32
C ARG A 162 0.87 5.89 -17.54
N PHE A 163 0.71 5.62 -16.24
CA PHE A 163 -0.16 6.36 -15.33
C PHE A 163 0.57 6.68 -14.03
N THR A 164 0.37 7.89 -13.51
CA THR A 164 0.99 8.35 -12.27
C THR A 164 0.64 7.40 -11.10
N PRO A 165 1.64 6.87 -10.38
CA PRO A 165 1.43 5.99 -9.23
C PRO A 165 1.08 6.82 -7.98
N VAL A 166 -0.10 7.45 -7.98
CA VAL A 166 -0.52 8.45 -6.98
C VAL A 166 -0.45 7.93 -5.55
N LEU A 167 -0.94 6.71 -5.30
CA LEU A 167 -0.94 6.12 -3.95
C LEU A 167 0.49 5.93 -3.42
N ASP A 168 1.36 5.34 -4.24
CA ASP A 168 2.76 5.07 -3.90
C ASP A 168 3.52 6.37 -3.61
N LEU A 169 3.33 7.40 -4.46
CA LEU A 169 3.92 8.73 -4.28
C LEU A 169 3.40 9.43 -3.03
N ALA A 170 2.12 9.27 -2.69
CA ALA A 170 1.55 9.83 -1.47
C ALA A 170 2.18 9.22 -0.21
N TYR A 171 2.42 7.90 -0.19
CA TYR A 171 3.14 7.24 0.91
C TYR A 171 4.59 7.72 1.03
N LEU A 172 5.30 7.82 -0.11
CA LEU A 172 6.67 8.33 -0.13
C LEU A 172 6.75 9.76 0.41
N ALA A 173 5.93 10.67 -0.14
CA ALA A 173 5.89 12.07 0.25
C ALA A 173 5.59 12.22 1.74
N HIS A 174 4.58 11.50 2.24
CA HIS A 174 4.22 11.52 3.65
C HIS A 174 5.37 11.07 4.56
N ALA A 175 6.03 9.96 4.22
CA ALA A 175 7.15 9.46 5.02
C ALA A 175 8.32 10.46 5.03
N LEU A 176 8.61 11.12 3.91
CA LEU A 176 9.68 12.12 3.81
C LEU A 176 9.33 13.41 4.59
N ILE A 177 8.07 13.85 4.59
CA ILE A 177 7.61 14.97 5.40
C ILE A 177 7.82 14.67 6.90
N LEU A 178 7.34 13.52 7.38
CA LEU A 178 7.50 13.14 8.79
C LEU A 178 8.96 12.88 9.16
N ALA A 179 9.80 12.47 8.20
CA ALA A 179 11.23 12.29 8.40
C ALA A 179 12.05 13.60 8.33
N ARG A 180 11.41 14.76 8.12
CA ARG A 180 12.07 16.08 7.95
C ARG A 180 13.03 16.11 6.76
N ARG A 181 12.49 15.71 5.60
CA ARG A 181 13.15 15.65 4.29
C ARG A 181 12.30 16.36 3.25
N GLU A 182 12.08 17.65 3.48
CA GLU A 182 11.15 18.49 2.73
C GLU A 182 11.57 18.67 1.25
N ALA A 183 12.88 18.63 0.95
CA ALA A 183 13.38 18.71 -0.41
C ALA A 183 13.02 17.45 -1.23
N GLU A 184 13.23 16.27 -0.66
CA GLU A 184 12.87 14.98 -1.26
C GLU A 184 11.35 14.81 -1.33
N ALA A 185 10.63 15.25 -0.28
CA ALA A 185 9.18 15.25 -0.28
C ALA A 185 8.61 16.14 -1.39
N ARG A 186 9.23 17.30 -1.66
CA ARG A 186 8.86 18.19 -2.76
C ARG A 186 8.96 17.47 -4.10
N ALA A 187 10.02 16.69 -4.33
CA ALA A 187 10.19 15.92 -5.56
C ALA A 187 9.06 14.87 -5.73
N ALA A 188 8.73 14.12 -4.67
CA ALA A 188 7.64 13.14 -4.71
C ALA A 188 6.26 13.80 -4.96
N LEU A 189 5.96 14.91 -4.29
CA LEU A 189 4.71 15.66 -4.49
C LEU A 189 4.62 16.31 -5.88
N THR A 190 5.76 16.71 -6.45
CA THR A 190 5.84 17.24 -7.82
C THR A 190 5.58 16.14 -8.83
N ALA A 191 6.18 14.97 -8.66
CA ALA A 191 5.93 13.79 -9.52
C ALA A 191 4.47 13.30 -9.43
N MET A 192 3.82 13.48 -8.28
CA MET A 192 2.39 13.20 -8.12
C MET A 192 1.50 14.20 -8.88
N GLY A 193 2.01 15.39 -9.18
CA GLY A 193 1.30 16.40 -9.96
C GLY A 193 0.06 16.95 -9.25
N PRO A 194 -1.08 17.10 -9.96
CA PRO A 194 -2.33 17.61 -9.40
C PRO A 194 -3.15 16.54 -8.67
N TYR A 195 -2.73 15.27 -8.72
CA TYR A 195 -3.50 14.18 -8.16
C TYR A 195 -3.36 14.11 -6.63
N ALA A 196 -4.37 13.51 -6.00
CA ALA A 196 -4.40 13.32 -4.56
C ALA A 196 -4.86 11.90 -4.23
N SER A 197 -4.40 11.38 -3.09
CA SER A 197 -4.86 10.14 -2.49
C SER A 197 -5.35 10.43 -1.09
N ARG A 198 -6.34 9.66 -0.59
CA ARG A 198 -6.78 9.74 0.81
C ARG A 198 -5.76 9.16 1.77
N MET A 199 -5.21 7.99 1.43
CA MET A 199 -4.07 7.41 2.15
C MET A 199 -2.77 8.07 1.67
N PRO A 200 -1.77 8.23 2.54
CA PRO A 200 -1.77 7.92 3.98
C PRO A 200 -2.45 8.98 4.87
N TRP A 201 -2.73 10.16 4.31
CA TRP A 201 -3.11 11.36 5.04
C TRP A 201 -4.31 11.20 5.97
N CYS A 202 -5.29 10.37 5.61
CA CYS A 202 -6.49 10.12 6.43
C CYS A 202 -6.21 9.49 7.79
N VAL A 203 -5.07 8.83 7.95
CA VAL A 203 -4.65 8.23 9.22
C VAL A 203 -4.25 9.31 10.23
N PHE A 204 -3.82 10.48 9.75
CA PHE A 204 -3.29 11.58 10.57
C PHE A 204 -4.29 12.75 10.72
N GLY A 205 -5.52 12.61 10.21
CA GLY A 205 -6.55 13.63 10.29
C GLY A 205 -7.29 13.83 8.97
N ASP A 206 -7.80 15.05 8.73
CA ASP A 206 -8.47 15.39 7.46
C ASP A 206 -7.47 15.26 6.28
N PRO A 207 -7.72 14.38 5.29
CA PRO A 207 -6.77 14.12 4.20
C PRO A 207 -6.42 15.35 3.36
N ALA A 208 -7.43 16.17 3.03
CA ALA A 208 -7.24 17.34 2.18
C ALA A 208 -6.39 18.38 2.92
N GLY A 209 -6.71 18.66 4.18
CA GLY A 209 -5.93 19.55 5.04
C GLY A 209 -4.50 19.06 5.28
N GLN A 210 -4.31 17.76 5.50
CA GLN A 210 -2.98 17.16 5.68
C GLN A 210 -2.11 17.29 4.41
N LEU A 211 -2.65 16.91 3.24
CA LEU A 211 -1.93 17.07 1.97
C LEU A 211 -1.62 18.55 1.68
N SER A 212 -2.57 19.44 1.95
CA SER A 212 -2.39 20.89 1.78
C SER A 212 -1.25 21.44 2.64
N ARG A 213 -1.15 20.98 3.91
CA ARG A 213 -0.03 21.34 4.79
C ARG A 213 1.30 20.81 4.27
N ALA A 214 1.35 19.56 3.83
CA ALA A 214 2.55 18.96 3.24
C ALA A 214 3.03 19.73 2.01
N ARG A 215 2.12 20.09 1.09
CA ARG A 215 2.43 20.89 -0.10
C ARG A 215 2.97 22.27 0.28
N ARG A 216 2.35 22.96 1.25
CA ARG A 216 2.85 24.25 1.76
C ARG A 216 4.24 24.15 2.39
N ALA A 217 4.49 23.12 3.21
CA ALA A 217 5.81 22.88 3.79
C ALA A 217 6.89 22.65 2.70
N CYS A 218 6.49 22.04 1.59
CA CYS A 218 7.32 21.88 0.40
C CYS A 218 7.32 23.08 -0.56
N GLY A 219 6.71 24.23 -0.22
CA GLY A 219 6.64 25.39 -1.11
C GLY A 219 5.90 25.14 -2.44
N LEU A 220 4.95 24.19 -2.45
CA LEU A 220 4.12 23.85 -3.61
C LEU A 220 2.73 24.49 -3.50
N PRO A 221 2.08 24.82 -4.63
CA PRO A 221 0.71 25.33 -4.63
C PRO A 221 -0.25 24.27 -4.09
N VAL A 222 -1.26 24.71 -3.35
CA VAL A 222 -2.34 23.85 -2.85
C VAL A 222 -3.49 23.88 -3.87
N PRO A 223 -4.01 22.73 -4.31
CA PRO A 223 -5.22 22.71 -5.12
C PRO A 223 -6.38 23.39 -4.38
N PRO A 224 -7.24 24.16 -5.07
CA PRO A 224 -8.40 24.80 -4.44
C PRO A 224 -9.36 23.80 -3.80
#